data_AF-C8PRG5-F1
#
_entry.id   AF-C8PRG5-F1
#
_cell.length_a   1.000
_cell.length_b   1.000
_cell.length_c   1.000
_cell.angle_alpha   90.00
_cell.angle_beta   90.00
_cell.angle_gamma   90.00
#
_symmetry.space_group_name_H-M   'P 1'
#
loop_
_entity.id
_entity.type
_entity.pdbx_description
1 polymer ?
#
loop_
_entity_poly.entity_id
_entity_poly.type
_entity_poly.pdbx_seq_one_letter_code
_entity_poly.pdbx_strand_id
1 'polypeptide(L)' 'MVREAVKEDLYELLNLYLFLHEKDIPENSSRMGNTWNTIIEDEKHHIIVNEINGKIEIRGDDF' A
#
# COMPACT_ATOMS: atom_id res chain seq x y z
N MET A 1 -13.93 -0.79 -5.33
CA MET A 1 -13.97 -2.26 -5.26
C MET A 1 -13.06 -2.64 -4.11
N VAL A 2 -13.59 -3.35 -3.12
CA VAL A 2 -12.79 -3.81 -1.99
C VAL A 2 -12.11 -5.11 -2.39
N ARG A 3 -10.79 -5.18 -2.28
CA ARG A 3 -9.98 -6.37 -2.60
C ARG A 3 -8.74 -6.46 -1.72
N GLU A 4 -8.10 -7.62 -1.70
CA GLU A 4 -6.76 -7.76 -1.15
C GLU A 4 -5.73 -7.04 -2.03
N ALA A 5 -4.69 -6.50 -1.41
CA ALA A 5 -3.56 -5.90 -2.08
C ALA A 5 -2.76 -6.96 -2.84
N VAL A 6 -2.22 -6.57 -3.99
CA VAL A 6 -1.36 -7.39 -4.84
C VAL A 6 0.04 -6.81 -4.89
N LYS A 7 1.01 -7.58 -5.42
CA LYS A 7 2.43 -7.17 -5.43
C LYS A 7 2.64 -5.81 -6.10
N GLU A 8 1.85 -5.50 -7.12
CA GLU A 8 1.90 -4.28 -7.92
C GLU A 8 1.45 -3.03 -7.14
N ASP A 9 0.71 -3.18 -6.04
CA ASP A 9 0.16 -2.06 -5.28
C ASP A 9 1.18 -1.32 -4.39
N LEU A 10 2.41 -1.84 -4.24
CA LEU A 10 3.41 -1.29 -3.33
C LEU A 10 3.61 0.21 -3.49
N TYR A 11 3.74 0.67 -4.73
CA TYR A 11 4.00 2.09 -5.01
C TYR A 11 2.80 2.97 -4.71
N GLU A 12 1.58 2.53 -5.04
CA GLU A 12 0.38 3.28 -4.69
C GLU A 12 0.16 3.34 -3.18
N LEU A 13 0.40 2.25 -2.46
CA LEU A 13 0.34 2.21 -1.00
C LEU A 13 1.38 3.12 -0.33
N LEU A 14 2.60 3.20 -0.88
CA LEU A 14 3.62 4.13 -0.37
C LEU A 14 3.27 5.59 -0.64
N ASN A 15 2.70 5.89 -1.81
CA ASN A 15 2.18 7.22 -2.10
C ASN A 15 1.04 7.59 -1.13
N LEU A 16 0.18 6.63 -0.79
CA LEU A 16 -0.87 6.80 0.21
C LEU A 16 -0.30 7.06 1.60
N TYR A 17 0.68 6.26 2.01
CA TYR A 17 1.40 6.45 3.28
C TYR A 17 2.07 7.82 3.36
N LEU A 18 2.71 8.28 2.27
CA LEU A 18 3.31 9.61 2.17
C LEU A 18 2.24 10.70 2.31
N PHE A 19 1.11 10.57 1.62
CA PHE A 19 0.00 11.51 1.71
C PHE A 19 -0.54 11.63 3.15
N LEU A 20 -0.64 10.51 3.88
CA LEU A 20 -1.13 10.50 5.26
C LEU A 20 -0.14 11.05 6.28
N HIS A 21 1.15 10.78 6.08
CA HIS A 21 2.16 11.06 7.10
C HIS A 21 3.11 12.22 6.76
N GLU A 22 3.05 12.77 5.54
CA GLU A 22 3.78 13.94 5.01
C GLU A 22 5.28 14.03 5.39
N LYS A 23 5.91 12.89 5.71
CA LYS A 23 7.27 12.86 6.24
C LYS A 23 8.30 12.57 5.18
N ASP A 24 8.32 11.37 4.63
CA ASP A 24 9.12 10.95 3.47
C ASP A 24 8.79 9.48 3.15
N ILE A 25 8.97 9.07 1.88
CA ILE A 25 8.98 7.65 1.51
C ILE A 25 10.33 7.07 1.96
N PRO A 26 10.37 5.90 2.61
CA PRO A 26 11.63 5.23 2.91
C PRO A 26 12.49 5.07 1.65
N GLU A 27 13.78 5.34 1.76
CA GLU A 27 14.71 5.23 0.63
C GLU A 27 14.54 3.86 -0.05
N ASN A 28 14.36 3.88 -1.38
CA ASN A 28 14.03 2.70 -2.18
C ASN A 28 15.19 1.71 -2.16
N SER A 29 15.19 0.89 -1.12
CA SER A 29 16.20 -0.11 -0.82
C SER A 29 15.64 -1.48 -1.18
N SER A 30 16.51 -2.40 -1.59
CA SER A 30 16.18 -3.82 -1.75
C SER A 30 15.42 -4.39 -0.54
N ARG A 31 15.66 -3.84 0.65
CA ARG A 31 14.96 -4.18 1.88
C ARG A 31 13.46 -3.89 1.80
N MET A 32 13.04 -2.78 1.20
CA MET A 32 11.63 -2.39 1.11
C MET A 32 10.83 -3.40 0.26
N GLY A 33 11.34 -3.74 -0.93
CA GLY A 33 10.71 -4.74 -1.79
C GLY A 33 10.67 -6.13 -1.14
N ASN A 34 11.74 -6.53 -0.44
CA ASN A 34 11.78 -7.80 0.28
C ASN A 34 10.78 -7.86 1.43
N THR A 35 10.65 -6.78 2.21
CA THR A 35 9.63 -6.68 3.27
C THR A 35 8.23 -6.74 2.68
N TRP A 36 7.98 -6.02 1.59
CA TRP A 36 6.68 -6.06 0.91
C TRP A 36 6.32 -7.47 0.43
N ASN A 37 7.24 -8.14 -0.25
CA ASN A 37 7.03 -9.51 -0.71
C ASN A 37 6.76 -10.46 0.47
N THR A 38 7.50 -10.31 1.57
CA THR A 38 7.28 -11.11 2.78
C THR A 38 5.88 -10.93 3.35
N ILE A 39 5.35 -9.69 3.34
CA ILE A 39 4.00 -9.39 3.85
C ILE A 39 2.93 -9.95 2.92
N ILE A 40 3.04 -9.72 1.61
CA ILE A 40 2.05 -10.17 0.63
C ILE A 40 2.03 -11.69 0.43
N GLU A 41 3.16 -12.37 0.66
CA GLU A 41 3.23 -13.84 0.57
C GLU A 41 2.84 -14.54 1.88
N ASP A 42 2.69 -13.81 2.98
CA ASP A 42 2.25 -14.40 4.25
C ASP A 42 0.73 -14.57 4.28
N GLU A 43 0.28 -15.82 4.22
CA GLU A 43 -1.14 -16.22 4.27
C GLU A 43 -1.89 -15.73 5.52
N LYS A 44 -1.20 -15.23 6.56
CA LYS A 44 -1.80 -14.67 7.76
C LYS A 44 -1.89 -13.14 7.75
N HIS A 45 -1.27 -12.48 6.79
CA HIS A 45 -1.26 -11.02 6.67
C HIS A 45 -2.06 -10.59 5.45
N HIS A 46 -3.23 -10.01 5.69
CA HIS A 46 -4.08 -9.48 4.63
C HIS A 46 -4.11 -7.95 4.71
N ILE A 47 -3.77 -7.30 3.60
CA ILE A 47 -3.94 -5.86 3.42
C ILE A 47 -5.15 -5.67 2.51
N ILE A 48 -6.17 -4.97 3.01
CA ILE A 48 -7.40 -4.70 2.27
C ILE A 48 -7.35 -3.27 1.72
N VAL A 49 -7.58 -3.13 0.43
CA VAL A 49 -7.61 -1.85 -0.27
C VAL A 49 -8.96 -1.63 -0.92
N ASN A 50 -9.35 -0.36 -1.03
CA ASN A 50 -10.46 0.05 -1.86
C ASN A 50 -9.93 0.68 -3.15
N GLU A 51 -10.21 0.03 -4.26
CA GLU A 51 -9.83 0.50 -5.59
C GLU A 51 -10.97 1.27 -6.26
N ILE A 52 -10.73 2.49 -6.72
CA ILE A 52 -11.68 3.30 -7.48
C ILE A 52 -10.98 3.69 -8.80
N ASN A 53 -11.59 3.32 -9.94
CA ASN A 53 -11.05 3.60 -11.28
C ASN A 53 -9.59 3.14 -11.48
N GLY A 54 -9.21 1.99 -10.93
CA GLY A 54 -7.86 1.44 -11.06
C GLY A 54 -6.82 2.06 -10.13
N LYS A 55 -7.23 2.87 -9.14
CA LYS A 55 -6.34 3.48 -8.14
C LYS A 55 -6.79 3.17 -6.73
N ILE A 56 -5.84 3.01 -5.81
CA ILE A 56 -6.13 2.95 -4.38
C ILE A 56 -6.48 4.36 -3.88
N GLU A 57 -7.70 4.53 -3.35
CA GLU A 57 -8.18 5.80 -2.82
C GLU A 57 -8.57 5.69 -1.33
N ILE A 58 -8.34 6.77 -0.59
CA ILE A 58 -9.02 7.03 0.69
C ILE A 58 -9.99 8.19 0.47
N ARG A 59 -11.21 8.09 1.02
CA ARG A 59 -12.12 9.24 1.07
C ARG A 59 -11.63 10.18 2.17
N GLY A 60 -11.37 11.44 1.81
CA GLY A 60 -10.86 12.45 2.75
C GLY A 60 -11.80 12.74 3.92
N ASP A 61 -13.04 12.27 3.84
CA ASP A 61 -14.09 12.34 4.85
C ASP A 61 -13.97 11.26 5.94
N ASP A 62 -13.02 10.31 5.81
CA ASP A 62 -12.75 9.25 6.79
C ASP A 62 -11.71 9.64 7.88
N PHE A 63 -11.31 10.92 7.97
CA PHE A 63 -10.39 11.46 9.00
C PHE A 63 -10.93 12.70 9.73
#